data_AF-A0AAW1DCY1-F1
#
_entry.id   AF-A0AAW1DCY1-F1
#
_cell.length_a   1.000
_cell.length_b   1.000
_cell.length_c   1.000
_cell.angle_alpha   90.00
_cell.angle_beta   90.00
_cell.angle_gamma   90.00
#
_symmetry.space_group_name_H-M   'P 1'
#
loop_
_entity.id
_entity.type
_entity.pdbx_description
1 polymer ?
#
loop_
_entity_poly.entity_id
_entity_poly.type
_entity_poly.pdbx_seq_one_letter_code
_entity_poly.pdbx_strand_id
1 'polypeptide(L)'
;MIKINDDNNLTLLHEISRLRTTDYKMVSLGDISYIERNISCYPLRIVKSLHLILFDDEGQPRQHRKALRAFTGFQFTKDSSFYQNKLQQYLNLRYTDLLLISDLLNLSCDSSKEDVADIICSFLLQLNDADNETHNFNDDTEDDEPENSFNNDSKDVESQSGTTNDSNDYEFI
;
A
#
# COMPACT_ATOMS: atom_id res chain seq x y z
N MET A 1 -62.51 3.52 -2.46
CA MET A 1 -61.58 4.05 -1.43
C MET A 1 -60.68 2.92 -0.99
N ILE A 2 -59.48 2.81 -1.56
CA ILE A 2 -58.51 1.79 -1.15
C ILE A 2 -57.75 2.37 0.05
N LYS A 3 -57.96 1.77 1.23
CA LYS A 3 -57.12 2.00 2.40
C LYS A 3 -55.76 1.40 2.10
N ILE A 4 -54.77 2.24 1.87
CA ILE A 4 -53.38 1.80 1.76
C ILE A 4 -52.93 1.51 3.19
N ASN A 5 -52.59 0.25 3.47
CA ASN A 5 -52.10 -0.21 4.77
C ASN A 5 -50.76 0.45 5.10
N ASP A 6 -50.76 1.36 6.07
CA ASP A 6 -49.56 2.08 6.53
C ASP A 6 -48.48 1.14 7.13
N ASP A 7 -48.87 -0.07 7.58
CA ASP A 7 -47.95 -1.04 8.19
C ASP A 7 -46.95 -1.65 7.19
N ASN A 8 -47.30 -1.73 5.90
CA ASN A 8 -46.42 -2.27 4.85
C ASN A 8 -45.31 -1.28 4.50
N ASN A 9 -45.56 0.03 4.61
CA ASN A 9 -44.55 1.06 4.36
C ASN A 9 -43.51 1.11 5.48
N LEU A 10 -43.92 0.91 6.74
CA LEU A 10 -42.98 0.91 7.86
C LEU A 10 -42.05 -0.32 7.84
N THR A 11 -42.59 -1.48 7.43
CA THR A 11 -41.81 -2.71 7.25
C THR A 11 -40.81 -2.58 6.09
N LEU A 12 -41.24 -2.03 4.96
CA LEU A 12 -40.36 -1.73 3.82
C LEU A 12 -39.28 -0.71 4.16
N LEU A 13 -39.60 0.34 4.93
CA LEU A 13 -38.61 1.32 5.37
C LEU A 13 -37.59 0.70 6.33
N HIS A 14 -38.02 -0.17 7.25
CA HIS A 14 -37.12 -0.87 8.17
C HIS A 14 -36.23 -1.90 7.44
N GLU A 15 -36.74 -2.53 6.39
CA GLU A 15 -36.00 -3.45 5.52
C GLU A 15 -35.03 -2.71 4.59
N ILE A 16 -35.43 -1.57 4.01
CA ILE A 16 -34.53 -0.68 3.25
C ILE A 16 -33.45 -0.10 4.17
N SER A 17 -33.77 0.28 5.40
CA SER A 17 -32.76 0.68 6.39
C SER A 17 -31.82 -0.48 6.72
N ARG A 18 -32.31 -1.71 6.93
CA ARG A 18 -31.45 -2.90 7.08
C ARG A 18 -30.56 -3.16 5.86
N LEU A 19 -31.08 -3.00 4.65
CA LEU A 19 -30.33 -3.21 3.40
C LEU A 19 -29.35 -2.08 3.08
N ARG A 20 -29.61 -0.85 3.54
CA ARG A 20 -28.61 0.24 3.55
C ARG A 20 -27.52 0.08 4.62
N THR A 21 -27.67 -0.93 5.48
CA THR A 21 -26.73 -1.31 6.54
C THR A 21 -26.11 -2.69 6.26
N THR A 22 -26.03 -3.11 4.99
CA THR A 22 -24.91 -4.00 4.65
C THR A 22 -23.67 -3.11 4.74
N ASP A 23 -23.05 -3.12 5.91
CA ASP A 23 -21.75 -2.53 6.15
C ASP A 23 -20.80 -3.11 5.11
N TYR A 24 -20.62 -2.41 3.97
CA TYR A 24 -19.50 -2.65 3.07
C TYR A 24 -18.26 -2.30 3.87
N LYS A 25 -17.79 -3.26 4.67
CA LYS A 25 -16.62 -3.10 5.52
C LYS A 25 -15.47 -2.84 4.55
N MET A 26 -15.01 -1.59 4.51
CA MET A 26 -13.81 -1.24 3.75
C MET A 26 -12.67 -2.07 4.34
N VAL A 27 -12.18 -3.04 3.56
CA VAL A 27 -11.10 -3.92 3.97
C VAL A 27 -9.81 -3.12 3.84
N SER A 28 -9.09 -2.96 4.93
CA SER A 28 -7.76 -2.38 4.91
C SER A 28 -6.70 -3.46 4.72
N LEU A 29 -5.50 -3.10 4.26
CA LEU A 29 -4.37 -4.05 4.21
C LEU A 29 -4.07 -4.65 5.59
N GLY A 30 -4.37 -3.94 6.68
CA GLY A 30 -4.22 -4.42 8.05
C GLY A 30 -5.32 -5.38 8.51
N ASP A 31 -6.47 -5.44 7.83
CA ASP A 31 -7.49 -6.45 8.09
C ASP A 31 -7.11 -7.83 7.53
N ILE A 32 -6.14 -7.88 6.60
CA ILE A 32 -5.67 -9.10 5.95
C ILE A 32 -4.44 -9.61 6.72
N SER A 33 -4.62 -10.66 7.54
CA SER A 33 -3.61 -11.14 8.51
C SER A 33 -2.22 -11.41 7.93
N TYR A 34 -2.14 -12.03 6.75
CA TYR A 34 -0.84 -12.33 6.13
C TYR A 34 -0.16 -11.06 5.60
N ILE A 35 -0.92 -10.14 5.02
CA ILE A 35 -0.40 -8.83 4.57
C ILE A 35 0.02 -7.98 5.77
N GLU A 36 -0.74 -7.97 6.87
CA GLU A 36 -0.39 -7.27 8.12
C GLU A 36 0.97 -7.74 8.66
N ARG A 37 1.18 -9.07 8.68
CA ARG A 37 2.44 -9.68 9.09
C ARG A 37 3.58 -9.28 8.14
N ASN A 38 3.35 -9.36 6.82
CA ASN A 38 4.34 -8.96 5.81
C ASN A 38 4.70 -7.47 5.95
N ILE A 39 3.70 -6.59 6.10
CA ILE A 39 3.90 -5.16 6.41
C ILE A 39 4.69 -4.96 7.69
N SER A 40 4.76 -5.91 8.61
CA SER A 40 5.57 -5.85 9.84
C SER A 40 6.98 -6.45 9.68
N CYS A 41 7.16 -7.43 8.82
CA CYS A 41 8.43 -8.16 8.64
C CYS A 41 9.32 -7.60 7.53
N TYR A 42 8.76 -7.02 6.45
CA TYR A 42 9.57 -6.59 5.30
C TYR A 42 10.55 -5.47 5.64
N PRO A 43 11.67 -5.35 4.89
CA PRO A 43 12.65 -4.30 5.08
C PRO A 43 12.03 -2.90 5.00
N LEU A 44 12.45 -2.00 5.89
CA LEU A 44 11.90 -0.64 5.97
C LEU A 44 11.97 0.11 4.62
N ARG A 45 13.00 -0.14 3.82
CA ARG A 45 13.13 0.44 2.48
C ARG A 45 11.95 0.07 1.58
N ILE A 46 11.51 -1.19 1.58
CA ILE A 46 10.40 -1.69 0.76
C ILE A 46 9.08 -1.07 1.25
N VAL A 47 8.89 -1.06 2.57
CA VAL A 47 7.74 -0.41 3.22
C VAL A 47 7.65 1.08 2.87
N LYS A 48 8.79 1.79 2.87
CA LYS A 48 8.86 3.21 2.48
C LYS A 48 8.54 3.42 1.01
N SER A 49 9.08 2.59 0.12
CA SER A 49 8.79 2.67 -1.31
C SER A 49 7.31 2.46 -1.59
N LEU A 50 6.69 1.45 -0.97
CA LEU A 50 5.25 1.23 -1.10
C LEU A 50 4.46 2.41 -0.53
N HIS A 51 4.80 2.90 0.67
CA HIS A 51 4.14 4.06 1.27
C HIS A 51 4.19 5.30 0.37
N LEU A 52 5.37 5.62 -0.17
CA LEU A 52 5.55 6.76 -1.06
C LEU A 52 4.62 6.65 -2.27
N ILE A 53 4.50 5.47 -2.88
CA ILE A 53 3.62 5.27 -4.03
C ILE A 53 2.15 5.32 -3.63
N LEU A 54 1.74 4.79 -2.48
CA LEU A 54 0.33 4.81 -2.09
C LEU A 54 -0.16 6.21 -1.73
N PHE A 55 0.66 7.00 -1.04
CA PHE A 55 0.26 8.29 -0.46
C PHE A 55 0.83 9.52 -1.19
N ASP A 56 1.72 9.32 -2.18
CA ASP A 56 2.53 10.39 -2.80
C ASP A 56 3.27 11.26 -1.75
N ASP A 57 3.55 10.67 -0.59
CA ASP A 57 4.21 11.31 0.56
C ASP A 57 5.27 10.36 1.13
N GLU A 58 6.45 10.89 1.41
CA GLU A 58 7.49 10.16 2.12
C GLU A 58 6.98 9.73 3.50
N GLY A 59 6.10 10.52 4.12
CA GLY A 59 5.47 10.25 5.40
C GLY A 59 6.43 10.36 6.58
N GLN A 60 5.90 10.20 7.80
CA GLN A 60 6.75 10.23 8.99
C GLN A 60 7.48 8.90 9.20
N PRO A 61 8.79 8.90 9.58
CA PRO A 61 9.61 7.71 9.77
C PRO A 61 9.01 6.60 10.65
N ARG A 62 8.12 6.97 11.58
CA ARG A 62 7.48 6.05 12.54
C ARG A 62 6.06 5.63 12.15
N GLN A 63 5.55 6.10 11.01
CA GLN A 63 4.14 5.92 10.64
C GLN A 63 3.94 5.13 9.34
N HIS A 64 4.98 4.80 8.56
CA HIS A 64 4.78 4.09 7.29
C HIS A 64 4.01 2.77 7.45
N ARG A 65 4.43 1.89 8.38
CA ARG A 65 3.73 0.60 8.61
C ARG A 65 2.29 0.80 9.12
N LYS A 66 2.06 1.81 9.96
CA LYS A 66 0.72 2.14 10.47
C LYS A 66 -0.19 2.64 9.36
N ALA A 67 0.32 3.52 8.50
CA ALA A 67 -0.41 4.07 7.36
C ALA A 67 -0.72 2.98 6.32
N LEU A 68 0.25 2.12 5.99
CA LEU A 68 0.02 0.98 5.10
C LEU A 68 -1.09 0.06 5.62
N ARG A 69 -1.09 -0.29 6.91
CA ARG A 69 -2.16 -1.12 7.50
C ARG A 69 -3.54 -0.45 7.43
N ALA A 70 -3.60 0.88 7.46
CA ALA A 70 -4.85 1.62 7.37
C ALA A 70 -5.29 1.90 5.92
N PHE A 71 -4.51 1.50 4.92
CA PHE A 71 -4.83 1.73 3.53
C PHE A 71 -5.98 0.82 3.08
N THR A 72 -7.05 1.41 2.54
CA THR A 72 -8.28 0.73 2.12
C THR A 72 -8.43 0.63 0.60
N GLY A 73 -7.33 0.82 -0.15
CA GLY A 73 -7.34 0.79 -1.61
C GLY A 73 -7.45 2.17 -2.26
N PHE A 74 -7.31 2.19 -3.58
CA PHE A 74 -7.39 3.42 -4.38
C PHE A 74 -8.84 3.86 -4.64
N GLN A 75 -9.09 5.16 -4.59
CA GLN A 75 -10.41 5.77 -4.83
C GLN A 75 -10.59 6.32 -6.25
N PHE A 76 -9.90 5.73 -7.22
CA PHE A 76 -10.02 6.08 -8.65
C PHE A 76 -10.38 4.84 -9.46
N THR A 77 -10.45 4.93 -10.79
CA THR A 77 -10.77 3.79 -11.67
C THR A 77 -9.55 3.40 -12.53
N LYS A 78 -9.55 2.20 -13.11
CA LYS A 78 -8.45 1.69 -13.96
C LYS A 78 -8.17 2.56 -15.19
N ASP A 79 -9.19 3.22 -15.74
CA ASP A 79 -9.07 4.12 -16.90
C ASP A 79 -8.64 5.56 -16.54
N SER A 80 -8.42 5.84 -15.26
CA SER A 80 -8.03 7.18 -14.81
C SER A 80 -6.57 7.50 -15.10
N SER A 81 -6.27 8.80 -15.28
CA SER A 81 -4.89 9.28 -15.32
C SER A 81 -4.12 8.99 -14.03
N PHE A 82 -4.81 8.88 -12.90
CA PHE A 82 -4.23 8.50 -11.61
C PHE A 82 -3.71 7.06 -11.64
N TYR A 83 -4.45 6.12 -12.19
CA TYR A 83 -4.02 4.73 -12.36
C TYR A 83 -2.74 4.65 -13.20
N GLN A 84 -2.71 5.35 -14.33
CA GLN A 84 -1.54 5.42 -15.20
C GLN A 84 -0.33 6.05 -14.50
N ASN A 85 -0.53 7.10 -13.70
CA ASN A 85 0.54 7.69 -12.91
C ASN A 85 1.10 6.70 -11.87
N LYS A 86 0.24 5.99 -11.14
CA LYS A 86 0.69 4.96 -10.18
C LYS A 86 1.47 3.84 -10.85
N LEU A 87 1.02 3.36 -12.01
CA LEU A 87 1.78 2.38 -12.80
C LEU A 87 3.19 2.89 -13.14
N GLN A 88 3.32 4.13 -13.60
CA GLN A 88 4.62 4.71 -13.91
C GLN A 88 5.52 4.81 -12.66
N GLN A 89 4.95 5.13 -11.50
CA GLN A 89 5.72 5.14 -10.24
C GLN A 89 6.25 3.74 -9.88
N TYR A 90 5.44 2.69 -10.03
CA TYR A 90 5.89 1.31 -9.84
C TYR A 90 6.94 0.90 -10.88
N LEU A 91 6.78 1.29 -12.14
CA LEU A 91 7.75 1.04 -13.21
C LEU A 91 9.09 1.76 -13.00
N ASN A 92 9.13 2.85 -12.25
CA ASN A 92 10.37 3.54 -11.90
C ASN A 92 11.16 2.83 -10.79
N LEU A 93 10.55 1.90 -10.05
CA LEU A 93 11.26 1.08 -9.07
C LEU A 93 12.21 0.10 -9.75
N ARG A 94 13.19 -0.40 -9.00
CA ARG A 94 14.01 -1.52 -9.47
C ARG A 94 13.13 -2.77 -9.52
N TYR A 95 13.36 -3.64 -10.50
CA TYR A 95 12.56 -4.86 -10.66
C TYR A 95 12.56 -5.73 -9.38
N THR A 96 13.69 -5.82 -8.69
CA THR A 96 13.80 -6.52 -7.39
C THR A 96 12.97 -5.89 -6.29
N ASP A 97 12.83 -4.56 -6.26
CA ASP A 97 11.97 -3.89 -5.27
C ASP A 97 10.48 -4.13 -5.59
N LEU A 98 10.15 -4.21 -6.87
CA LEU A 98 8.79 -4.51 -7.32
C LEU A 98 8.37 -5.94 -6.96
N LEU A 99 9.27 -6.92 -7.15
CA LEU A 99 9.04 -8.30 -6.70
C LEU A 99 8.86 -8.40 -5.19
N LEU A 100 9.68 -7.68 -4.40
CA LEU A 100 9.51 -7.64 -2.95
C LEU A 100 8.20 -6.98 -2.52
N ILE A 101 7.69 -6.00 -3.26
CA ILE A 101 6.37 -5.41 -3.01
C ILE A 101 5.26 -6.40 -3.37
N SER A 102 5.40 -7.12 -4.47
CA SER A 102 4.48 -8.19 -4.88
C SER A 102 4.36 -9.26 -3.80
N ASP A 103 5.50 -9.73 -3.32
CA ASP A 103 5.64 -10.73 -2.26
C ASP A 103 5.09 -10.22 -0.92
N LEU A 104 5.33 -8.94 -0.58
CA LEU A 104 4.73 -8.28 0.58
C LEU A 104 3.19 -8.33 0.53
N LEU A 105 2.61 -8.11 -0.65
CA LEU A 105 1.16 -8.17 -0.89
C LEU A 105 0.65 -9.60 -1.14
N ASN A 106 1.53 -10.61 -1.08
CA ASN A 106 1.26 -12.01 -1.40
C ASN A 106 0.66 -12.22 -2.81
N LEU A 107 1.26 -11.55 -3.80
CA LEU A 107 0.89 -11.65 -5.21
C LEU A 107 1.94 -12.49 -5.93
N SER A 108 1.52 -13.60 -6.55
CA SER A 108 2.37 -14.39 -7.44
C SER A 108 2.55 -13.62 -8.76
N CYS A 109 3.80 -13.27 -9.08
CA CYS A 109 4.16 -12.50 -10.27
C CYS A 109 5.42 -13.08 -10.90
N ASP A 110 5.24 -13.98 -11.87
CA ASP A 110 6.34 -14.59 -12.66
C ASP A 110 6.50 -13.95 -14.06
N SER A 111 5.97 -12.73 -14.22
CA SER A 111 5.76 -12.06 -15.49
C SER A 111 6.72 -10.89 -15.72
N SER A 112 6.49 -10.08 -16.76
CA SER A 112 7.31 -8.90 -17.05
C SER A 112 7.18 -7.84 -15.94
N LYS A 113 8.12 -6.89 -15.89
CA LYS A 113 8.10 -5.78 -14.91
C LYS A 113 6.80 -4.98 -15.01
N GLU A 114 6.31 -4.78 -16.23
CA GLU A 114 5.06 -4.10 -16.54
C GLU A 114 3.86 -4.86 -15.99
N ASP A 115 3.84 -6.17 -16.17
CA ASP A 115 2.76 -7.02 -15.65
C ASP A 115 2.74 -7.01 -14.12
N VAL A 116 3.90 -7.12 -13.47
CA VAL A 116 3.99 -7.06 -11.99
C VAL A 116 3.44 -5.72 -11.47
N ALA A 117 3.76 -4.61 -12.14
CA ALA A 117 3.24 -3.29 -11.78
C ALA A 117 1.72 -3.20 -11.97
N ASP A 118 1.17 -3.76 -13.06
CA ASP A 118 -0.28 -3.77 -13.29
C ASP A 118 -1.03 -4.65 -12.29
N ILE A 119 -0.46 -5.80 -11.92
CA ILE A 119 -1.02 -6.72 -10.92
C ILE A 119 -1.07 -6.04 -9.55
N ILE A 120 0.03 -5.41 -9.10
CA ILE A 120 0.07 -4.67 -7.83
C ILE A 120 -0.96 -3.53 -7.83
N CYS A 121 -0.99 -2.72 -8.89
CA CYS A 121 -1.89 -1.57 -8.98
C CYS A 121 -3.36 -2.00 -9.03
N SER A 122 -3.66 -3.06 -9.80
CA SER A 122 -5.01 -3.64 -9.90
C SER A 122 -5.48 -4.23 -8.57
N PHE A 123 -4.63 -4.94 -7.83
CA PHE A 123 -4.95 -5.47 -6.50
C PHE A 123 -5.32 -4.35 -5.52
N LEU A 124 -4.50 -3.29 -5.47
CA LEU A 124 -4.73 -2.14 -4.59
C LEU A 124 -5.97 -1.31 -4.99
N LEU A 125 -6.34 -1.35 -6.27
CA LEU A 125 -7.59 -0.76 -6.75
C LEU A 125 -8.80 -1.60 -6.31
N GLN A 126 -8.74 -2.92 -6.51
CA GLN A 126 -9.80 -3.87 -6.16
C GLN A 126 -10.08 -3.92 -4.66
N LEU A 127 -9.10 -3.62 -3.81
CA LEU A 127 -9.29 -3.56 -2.35
C LEU A 127 -10.42 -2.59 -1.92
N ASN A 128 -10.69 -1.56 -2.74
CA ASN A 128 -11.75 -0.57 -2.51
C ASN A 128 -13.03 -0.84 -3.31
N ASP A 129 -13.00 -1.74 -4.29
CA ASP A 129 -14.17 -2.05 -5.11
C ASP A 129 -15.16 -2.87 -4.28
N ALA A 130 -16.30 -2.24 -3.96
CA ALA A 130 -17.38 -2.78 -3.14
C ALA A 130 -18.08 -4.03 -3.74
N ASP A 131 -17.75 -4.38 -4.99
CA ASP A 131 -18.31 -5.51 -5.73
C ASP A 131 -17.42 -6.77 -5.69
N ASN A 132 -16.27 -6.74 -5.01
CA ASN A 132 -15.42 -7.92 -4.94
C ASN A 132 -15.97 -8.94 -3.94
N GLU A 133 -16.78 -9.87 -4.45
CA GLU A 133 -16.68 -11.26 -4.05
C GLU A 133 -15.19 -11.57 -3.96
N THR A 134 -14.71 -11.93 -2.76
CA THR A 134 -13.33 -12.33 -2.51
C THR A 134 -12.95 -13.40 -3.53
N HIS A 135 -12.34 -12.97 -4.64
CA HIS A 135 -11.67 -13.89 -5.54
C HIS A 135 -10.57 -14.50 -4.68
N ASN A 136 -10.82 -15.74 -4.28
CA ASN A 136 -9.88 -16.61 -3.62
C ASN A 136 -8.64 -16.65 -4.52
N PHE A 137 -7.66 -15.79 -4.25
CA PHE A 137 -6.35 -15.87 -4.87
C PHE A 137 -5.79 -17.19 -4.36
N ASN A 138 -5.88 -18.21 -5.20
CA ASN A 138 -5.65 -19.61 -4.85
C ASN A 138 -4.39 -19.76 -3.99
N ASP A 139 -4.63 -20.18 -2.76
CA ASP A 139 -3.72 -20.82 -1.84
C ASP A 139 -3.28 -22.15 -2.47
N ASP A 140 -2.25 -22.11 -3.31
CA ASP A 140 -1.56 -23.29 -3.83
C ASP A 140 -0.07 -22.96 -3.97
N THR A 141 0.59 -22.64 -2.86
CA THR A 141 2.05 -22.80 -2.77
C THR A 141 2.41 -23.29 -1.37
N GLU A 142 2.95 -24.50 -1.34
CA GLU A 142 3.50 -25.18 -0.17
C GLU A 142 4.53 -24.29 0.56
N ASP A 143 4.48 -24.40 1.87
CA ASP A 143 5.31 -23.80 2.91
C ASP A 143 6.82 -23.85 2.59
N ASP A 144 7.38 -22.72 2.15
CA ASP A 144 8.83 -22.47 2.21
C ASP A 144 9.08 -21.23 3.06
N GLU A 145 9.35 -21.46 4.35
CA GLU A 145 9.90 -20.50 5.31
C GLU A 145 11.13 -19.77 4.74
N PRO A 146 11.11 -18.43 4.55
CA PRO A 146 12.32 -17.71 4.20
C PRO A 146 13.17 -17.47 5.45
N GLU A 147 14.15 -18.34 5.71
CA GLU A 147 15.31 -17.97 6.52
C GLU A 147 16.06 -16.84 5.80
N ASN A 148 15.97 -15.62 6.32
CA ASN A 148 16.88 -14.55 5.91
C ASN A 148 17.54 -13.87 7.11
N SER A 149 18.75 -14.34 7.39
CA SER A 149 19.77 -13.66 8.17
C SER A 149 20.25 -12.42 7.41
N PHE A 150 19.56 -11.30 7.63
CA PHE A 150 20.05 -9.99 7.19
C PHE A 150 21.21 -9.53 8.08
N ASN A 151 22.43 -9.85 7.64
CA ASN A 151 23.64 -9.22 8.15
C ASN A 151 23.63 -7.73 7.78
N ASN A 152 23.35 -6.89 8.79
CA ASN A 152 23.54 -5.44 8.70
C ASN A 152 25.03 -5.13 8.81
N ASP A 153 25.68 -4.87 7.68
CA ASP A 153 27.02 -4.28 7.66
C ASP A 153 26.92 -2.86 7.07
N SER A 154 26.40 -1.93 7.86
CA SER A 154 26.57 -0.49 7.63
C SER A 154 27.75 -0.02 8.48
N LYS A 155 28.92 0.06 7.85
CA LYS A 155 30.06 0.81 8.38
C LYS A 155 29.80 2.30 8.17
N ASP A 156 29.73 2.99 9.30
CA ASP A 156 29.86 4.43 9.41
C ASP A 156 31.13 4.91 8.70
N VAL A 157 30.99 5.91 7.82
CA VAL A 157 32.10 6.75 7.37
C VAL A 157 31.70 8.19 7.58
N GLU A 158 31.95 8.63 8.81
CA GLU A 158 31.97 10.02 9.22
C GLU A 158 33.33 10.64 8.83
N SER A 159 33.33 11.96 8.57
CA SER A 159 34.49 12.87 8.52
C SER A 159 35.09 13.08 7.10
N GLN A 160 35.32 14.28 6.55
CA GLN A 160 35.30 15.65 7.07
C GLN A 160 34.95 16.67 5.96
N SER A 161 34.20 17.68 6.37
CA SER A 161 34.01 18.97 5.72
C SER A 161 35.33 19.71 5.47
N GLY A 162 35.57 20.14 4.23
CA GLY A 162 36.53 21.18 3.93
C GLY A 162 35.94 22.56 4.25
N THR A 163 36.67 23.38 4.98
CA THR A 163 36.74 24.85 4.83
C THR A 163 37.95 25.34 5.66
N THR A 164 39.07 25.62 5.01
CA THR A 164 40.12 26.49 5.58
C THR A 164 39.89 27.89 5.02
N ASN A 165 39.28 28.75 5.82
CA ASN A 165 39.39 30.20 5.64
C ASN A 165 40.62 30.64 6.43
N ASP A 166 41.54 31.35 5.79
CA ASP A 166 42.18 32.53 6.37
C ASP A 166 42.99 33.25 5.30
N SER A 167 42.30 34.12 4.57
CA SER A 167 42.92 35.25 3.89
C SER A 167 43.00 36.41 4.88
N ASN A 168 44.19 36.99 4.95
CA ASN A 168 44.51 38.29 5.53
C ASN A 168 43.43 39.36 5.23
N ASP A 169 43.14 40.23 6.19
CA ASP A 169 43.47 41.66 6.12
C ASP A 169 42.82 42.49 7.27
N TYR A 170 43.52 43.59 7.61
CA TYR A 170 43.13 44.81 8.36
C TYR A 170 43.31 44.90 9.89
N GLU A 171 44.48 45.45 10.29
CA GLU A 171 44.67 46.82 10.84
C GLU A 171 43.67 47.34 11.90
N PHE A 172 44.13 47.64 13.13
CA PHE A 172 44.03 48.96 13.78
C PHE A 172 44.69 49.02 15.19
N ILE A 173 45.53 50.05 15.37
CA ILE A 173 46.09 50.72 16.59
C ILE A 173 47.13 49.97 17.44
#